data_AF-A0A674JUD8-F1
#
_entry.id   AF-A0A674JUD8-F1
#
_cell.length_a   1.000
_cell.length_b   1.000
_cell.length_c   1.000
_cell.angle_alpha   90.00
_cell.angle_beta   90.00
_cell.angle_gamma   90.00
#
_symmetry.space_group_name_H-M   'P 1'
#
loop_
_entity.id
_entity.type
_entity.pdbx_description
1 polymer ?
#
loop_
_entity_poly.entity_id
_entity_poly.type
_entity_poly.pdbx_seq_one_letter_code
_entity_poly.pdbx_strand_id
1 'polypeptide(L)'
;MLCCKRKTYHVPAACIIAFTSMMMTLAYLWTQRHSLQPKITTQEGNLCRGEIINNTITALKSTRTFIIAPYFDDRESKITCVIGIVHHKKVKDLFCWFCCQPDGEIYLSKAAIYVHSDQFGFPYAAADMPCLEPQNCDPNFVSISWARKGNIDQLPRFEIKKTRKVETFPIEFTVCISTMFGNYNNVLQFIQSMEMYKILGVQKVMIYKNSCSQLMAKVLEFYIAARTVKIIPWPITSYLKVSPRWRFMEDGTHIGHHRQITALNDCIYRNMYRSKFVLLNDIEEIILPIKHPHWKIMMSSLQEQNPGAGIFLFETHIFPKTIYASAVSVAVLVHKESIVSWEILFSKCRNAVLKHRSQVMIDTAFKYKSQIQHNI
;
A
#
# COMPACT_ATOMS: atom_id res chain seq x y z
N MET A 1 50.87 -89.11 39.21
CA MET A 1 50.70 -88.50 37.87
C MET A 1 49.61 -87.44 37.96
N LEU A 2 49.78 -86.34 37.23
CA LEU A 2 48.92 -85.14 37.09
C LEU A 2 48.95 -84.07 38.20
N CYS A 3 49.82 -83.07 37.99
CA CYS A 3 49.59 -81.69 38.40
C CYS A 3 48.54 -81.04 37.47
N CYS A 4 47.57 -80.32 38.05
CA CYS A 4 46.63 -79.50 37.30
C CYS A 4 46.93 -78.01 37.53
N LYS A 5 47.48 -77.31 36.53
CA LYS A 5 47.62 -75.84 36.51
C LYS A 5 46.34 -75.23 35.94
N ARG A 6 45.60 -74.49 36.77
CA ARG A 6 44.46 -73.65 36.34
C ARG A 6 45.03 -72.33 35.80
N LYS A 7 44.97 -72.11 34.48
CA LYS A 7 45.35 -70.82 33.86
C LYS A 7 44.15 -69.87 33.85
N THR A 8 44.35 -68.69 34.42
CA THR A 8 43.41 -67.57 34.49
C THR A 8 43.38 -66.83 33.13
N TYR A 9 42.33 -67.02 32.35
CA TYR A 9 42.11 -66.35 31.05
C TYR A 9 41.02 -65.27 31.07
N HIS A 10 40.68 -64.72 32.24
CA HIS A 10 39.54 -63.78 32.35
C HIS A 10 39.89 -62.31 32.09
N VAL A 11 41.17 -61.92 32.19
CA VAL A 11 41.59 -60.51 32.02
C VAL A 11 41.67 -60.06 30.54
N PRO A 12 42.28 -60.81 29.60
CA PRO A 12 42.42 -60.32 28.23
C PRO A 12 41.09 -60.30 27.47
N ALA A 13 40.16 -61.21 27.76
CA ALA A 13 38.85 -61.26 27.12
C ALA A 13 37.97 -60.05 27.53
N ALA A 14 38.02 -59.63 28.80
CA ALA A 14 37.27 -58.47 29.28
C ALA A 14 37.77 -57.15 28.66
N CYS A 15 39.10 -57.01 28.46
CA CYS A 15 39.67 -55.84 27.81
C CYS A 15 39.26 -55.71 26.33
N ILE A 16 39.16 -56.83 25.61
CA ILE A 16 38.75 -56.81 24.19
C ILE A 16 37.29 -56.36 24.06
N ILE A 17 36.39 -56.84 24.93
CA ILE A 17 34.97 -56.46 24.90
C ILE A 17 34.77 -54.97 25.25
N ALA A 18 35.54 -54.44 26.22
CA ALA A 18 35.50 -53.02 26.56
C ALA A 18 35.98 -52.14 25.38
N PHE A 19 37.04 -52.56 24.68
CA PHE A 19 37.56 -51.81 23.54
C PHE A 19 36.59 -51.80 22.34
N THR A 20 35.93 -52.92 22.04
CA THR A 20 34.95 -52.97 20.94
C THR A 20 33.69 -52.15 21.25
N SER A 21 33.24 -52.14 22.51
CA SER A 21 32.14 -51.28 22.97
C SER A 21 32.48 -49.79 22.86
N MET A 22 33.69 -49.39 23.24
CA MET A 22 34.14 -48.00 23.13
C MET A 22 34.29 -47.55 21.67
N MET A 23 34.78 -48.42 20.79
CA MET A 23 34.88 -48.12 19.36
C MET A 23 33.50 -48.02 18.69
N MET A 24 32.53 -48.86 19.07
CA MET A 24 31.16 -48.73 18.56
C MET A 24 30.46 -47.45 19.03
N THR A 25 30.65 -47.04 20.28
CA THR A 25 30.07 -45.78 20.78
C THR A 25 30.72 -44.56 20.13
N LEU A 26 32.04 -44.57 19.91
CA LEU A 26 32.74 -43.52 19.17
C LEU A 26 32.30 -43.46 17.70
N ALA A 27 32.12 -44.60 17.03
CA ALA A 27 31.60 -44.65 15.66
C ALA A 27 30.14 -44.16 15.56
N TYR A 28 29.31 -44.47 16.55
CA TYR A 28 27.92 -44.00 16.65
C TYR A 28 27.85 -42.48 16.90
N LEU A 29 28.68 -41.95 17.79
CA LEU A 29 28.78 -40.52 18.05
C LEU A 29 29.34 -39.76 16.83
N TRP A 30 30.28 -40.36 16.08
CA TRP A 30 30.82 -39.78 14.86
C TRP A 30 29.80 -39.75 13.71
N THR A 31 28.98 -40.79 13.56
CA THR A 31 27.87 -40.81 12.60
C THR A 31 26.73 -39.86 12.97
N GLN A 32 26.40 -39.72 14.27
CA GLN A 32 25.47 -38.66 14.70
C GLN A 32 26.02 -37.26 14.43
N ARG A 33 27.32 -37.02 14.65
CA ARG A 33 27.96 -35.71 14.40
C ARG A 33 27.97 -35.33 12.91
N HIS A 34 28.12 -36.30 12.01
CA HIS A 34 27.99 -36.09 10.56
C HIS A 34 26.54 -35.96 10.07
N SER A 35 25.56 -36.54 10.79
CA SER A 35 24.12 -36.38 10.50
C SER A 35 23.56 -35.01 10.92
N LEU A 36 24.19 -34.38 11.93
CA LEU A 36 23.82 -33.07 12.47
C LEU A 36 24.57 -31.88 11.85
N GLN A 37 25.48 -32.11 10.90
CA GLN A 37 26.00 -31.01 10.09
C GLN A 37 24.96 -30.63 9.03
N PRO A 38 24.54 -29.36 8.96
CA PRO A 38 23.70 -28.92 7.86
C PRO A 38 24.46 -29.19 6.55
N LYS A 39 23.80 -29.84 5.59
CA LYS A 39 24.20 -29.74 4.19
C LYS A 39 24.11 -28.27 3.81
N ILE A 40 25.22 -27.54 3.93
CA ILE A 40 25.39 -26.26 3.27
C ILE A 40 25.50 -26.59 1.80
N THR A 41 24.36 -26.64 1.12
CA THR A 41 24.34 -26.50 -0.33
C THR A 41 24.63 -25.03 -0.58
N THR A 42 25.90 -24.67 -0.72
CA THR A 42 26.31 -23.39 -1.29
C THR A 42 25.86 -23.41 -2.74
N GLN A 43 24.62 -22.97 -2.99
CA GLN A 43 24.23 -22.52 -4.32
C GLN A 43 24.88 -21.14 -4.50
N GLU A 44 26.17 -21.14 -4.86
CA GLU A 44 26.81 -19.96 -5.42
C GLU A 44 26.12 -19.65 -6.74
N GLY A 45 25.15 -18.74 -6.69
CA GLY A 45 24.44 -18.24 -7.84
C GLY A 45 23.61 -17.07 -7.40
N ASN A 46 23.79 -15.91 -8.03
CA ASN A 46 23.06 -14.68 -7.75
C ASN A 46 21.55 -14.96 -7.55
N LEU A 47 21.10 -15.01 -6.30
CA LEU A 47 19.70 -15.20 -5.91
C LEU A 47 18.92 -13.91 -6.22
N CYS A 48 17.59 -14.03 -6.38
CA CYS A 48 16.67 -12.93 -6.71
C CYS A 48 16.73 -12.42 -8.15
N ARG A 49 16.65 -13.32 -9.13
CA ARG A 49 16.66 -12.99 -10.57
C ARG A 49 15.27 -12.76 -11.18
N GLY A 50 14.24 -12.66 -10.35
CA GLY A 50 12.88 -12.39 -10.79
C GLY A 50 12.75 -11.15 -11.68
N GLU A 51 11.74 -11.14 -12.54
CA GLU A 51 11.42 -9.97 -13.37
C GLU A 51 11.16 -8.75 -12.48
N ILE A 52 11.79 -7.62 -12.81
CA ILE A 52 11.52 -6.34 -12.13
C ILE A 52 10.24 -5.77 -12.69
N ILE A 53 9.27 -5.55 -11.81
CA ILE A 53 7.94 -5.08 -12.19
C ILE A 53 7.86 -3.56 -12.08
N ASN A 54 7.51 -2.93 -13.20
CA ASN A 54 7.31 -1.48 -13.30
C ASN A 54 5.83 -1.10 -13.49
N ASN A 55 4.93 -2.07 -13.53
CA ASN A 55 3.50 -1.85 -13.72
C ASN A 55 2.87 -1.25 -12.45
N THR A 56 1.86 -0.40 -12.63
CA THR A 56 1.16 0.21 -11.48
C THR A 56 0.23 -0.77 -10.76
N ILE A 57 -0.26 -1.80 -11.45
CA ILE A 57 -1.06 -2.88 -10.87
C ILE A 57 -0.48 -4.19 -11.39
N THR A 58 -0.20 -5.13 -10.49
CA THR A 58 0.37 -6.43 -10.84
C THR A 58 -0.40 -7.54 -10.17
N ALA A 59 -1.02 -8.41 -10.97
CA ALA A 59 -1.71 -9.58 -10.47
C ALA A 59 -0.71 -10.64 -9.99
N LEU A 60 -0.83 -11.08 -8.74
CA LEU A 60 -0.11 -12.24 -8.25
C LEU A 60 -0.87 -13.51 -8.66
N LYS A 61 -0.27 -14.29 -9.55
CA LYS A 61 -0.88 -15.49 -10.14
C LYS A 61 -1.45 -16.41 -9.04
N SER A 62 -2.69 -16.84 -9.24
CA SER A 62 -3.39 -17.80 -8.37
C SER A 62 -3.65 -17.37 -6.92
N THR A 63 -3.47 -16.09 -6.58
CA THR A 63 -3.67 -15.60 -5.19
C THR A 63 -4.87 -14.68 -5.00
N ARG A 64 -5.54 -14.24 -6.08
CA ARG A 64 -6.60 -13.19 -6.01
C ARG A 64 -6.10 -11.93 -5.29
N THR A 65 -4.83 -11.61 -5.50
CA THR A 65 -4.14 -10.44 -4.96
C THR A 65 -3.53 -9.64 -6.11
N PHE A 66 -3.63 -8.32 -6.02
CA PHE A 66 -3.01 -7.38 -6.93
C PHE A 66 -2.11 -6.44 -6.14
N ILE A 67 -0.85 -6.35 -6.51
CA ILE A 67 0.13 -5.46 -5.86
C ILE A 67 0.16 -4.14 -6.61
N ILE A 68 0.11 -3.04 -5.84
CA ILE A 68 0.27 -1.69 -6.36
C ILE A 68 1.72 -1.24 -6.22
N ALA A 69 2.20 -1.19 -4.98
CA ALA A 69 3.59 -0.84 -4.70
C ALA A 69 3.98 -1.15 -3.25
N PRO A 70 5.24 -1.55 -3.01
CA PRO A 70 5.86 -1.55 -1.69
C PRO A 70 6.47 -0.18 -1.35
N TYR A 71 6.28 0.26 -0.11
CA TYR A 71 6.86 1.47 0.45
C TYR A 71 7.65 1.16 1.71
N PHE A 72 8.87 1.67 1.78
CA PHE A 72 9.64 1.64 3.01
C PHE A 72 9.03 2.61 4.02
N ASP A 73 8.89 2.14 5.26
CA ASP A 73 8.34 2.91 6.36
C ASP A 73 9.09 2.55 7.65
N ASP A 74 9.60 3.56 8.33
CA ASP A 74 10.48 3.43 9.49
C ASP A 74 10.02 4.30 10.66
N ARG A 75 8.74 4.69 10.69
CA ARG A 75 8.23 5.62 11.72
C ARG A 75 7.93 4.95 13.04
N GLU A 76 7.46 3.70 13.01
CA GLU A 76 7.23 2.88 14.20
C GLU A 76 8.21 1.71 14.27
N SER A 77 8.41 1.03 13.14
CA SER A 77 9.32 -0.10 13.00
C SER A 77 9.80 -0.13 11.55
N LYS A 78 10.96 -0.74 11.32
CA LYS A 78 11.51 -0.89 9.97
C LYS A 78 10.69 -1.91 9.18
N ILE A 79 9.79 -1.43 8.34
CA ILE A 79 8.86 -2.25 7.56
C ILE A 79 8.84 -1.83 6.09
N THR A 80 8.49 -2.78 5.24
CA THR A 80 7.96 -2.49 3.90
C THR A 80 6.45 -2.68 3.96
N CYS A 81 5.69 -1.59 3.79
CA CYS A 81 4.24 -1.62 3.63
C CYS A 81 3.88 -1.86 2.16
N VAL A 82 3.30 -3.03 1.85
CA VAL A 82 2.85 -3.35 0.50
C VAL A 82 1.38 -2.95 0.33
N ILE A 83 1.13 -1.97 -0.54
CA ILE A 83 -0.22 -1.53 -0.89
C ILE A 83 -0.76 -2.46 -1.98
N GLY A 84 -1.98 -2.95 -1.79
CA GLY A 84 -2.58 -3.92 -2.70
C GLY A 84 -4.11 -3.89 -2.73
N ILE A 85 -4.65 -4.76 -3.59
CA ILE A 85 -6.07 -5.11 -3.66
C ILE A 85 -6.15 -6.62 -3.43
N VAL A 86 -6.96 -7.05 -2.48
CA VAL A 86 -7.08 -8.47 -2.12
C VAL A 86 -8.54 -8.90 -2.09
N HIS A 87 -8.79 -10.17 -2.40
CA HIS A 87 -10.09 -10.75 -2.13
C HIS A 87 -10.26 -10.95 -0.61
N HIS A 88 -11.12 -10.15 0.02
CA HIS A 88 -11.17 -10.01 1.49
C HIS A 88 -11.45 -11.32 2.27
N LYS A 89 -12.19 -12.27 1.68
CA LYS A 89 -12.46 -13.59 2.29
C LYS A 89 -11.44 -14.69 1.92
N LYS A 90 -10.81 -14.61 0.76
CA LYS A 90 -10.08 -15.74 0.14
C LYS A 90 -8.57 -15.65 0.33
N VAL A 91 -8.02 -14.45 0.47
CA VAL A 91 -6.60 -14.26 0.77
C VAL A 91 -6.42 -14.39 2.29
N LYS A 92 -5.56 -15.32 2.72
CA LYS A 92 -5.32 -15.61 4.14
C LYS A 92 -3.90 -15.30 4.57
N ASP A 93 -2.95 -15.77 3.77
CA ASP A 93 -1.53 -15.60 4.04
C ASP A 93 -0.81 -15.12 2.79
N LEU A 94 0.09 -14.17 2.99
CA LEU A 94 1.07 -13.70 2.02
C LEU A 94 2.41 -13.54 2.74
N PHE A 95 3.49 -13.71 2.01
CA PHE A 95 4.86 -13.64 2.50
C PHE A 95 5.65 -12.70 1.61
N CYS A 96 6.38 -11.80 2.25
CA CYS A 96 7.39 -10.94 1.63
C CYS A 96 8.73 -11.65 1.66
N TRP A 97 9.35 -11.76 0.50
CA TRP A 97 10.66 -12.32 0.27
C TRP A 97 11.59 -11.14 -0.03
N PHE A 98 12.42 -10.77 0.94
CA PHE A 98 13.39 -9.69 0.81
C PHE A 98 14.70 -10.22 0.29
N CYS A 99 15.21 -9.54 -0.72
CA CYS A 99 16.46 -9.85 -1.38
C CYS A 99 17.57 -8.99 -0.80
N CYS A 100 18.38 -9.57 0.07
CA CYS A 100 19.50 -8.89 0.71
C CYS A 100 20.75 -9.04 -0.15
N GLN A 101 21.32 -7.92 -0.56
CA GLN A 101 22.58 -7.83 -1.30
C GLN A 101 23.66 -7.26 -0.38
N PRO A 102 24.93 -7.69 -0.49
CA PRO A 102 25.51 -8.54 -1.53
C PRO A 102 25.45 -10.07 -1.25
N ASP A 103 25.08 -10.49 -0.04
CA ASP A 103 25.18 -11.89 0.39
C ASP A 103 24.21 -12.84 -0.34
N GLY A 104 23.22 -12.30 -1.06
CA GLY A 104 22.19 -13.07 -1.76
C GLY A 104 21.18 -13.73 -0.80
N GLU A 105 21.31 -13.48 0.50
CA GLU A 105 20.44 -14.04 1.52
C GLU A 105 18.98 -13.59 1.34
N ILE A 106 18.08 -14.56 1.50
CA ILE A 106 16.65 -14.36 1.34
C ILE A 106 16.02 -14.29 2.73
N TYR A 107 15.44 -13.15 3.06
CA TYR A 107 14.69 -13.00 4.30
C TYR A 107 13.19 -13.10 4.04
N LEU A 108 12.53 -14.02 4.77
CA LEU A 108 11.10 -14.27 4.65
C LEU A 108 10.35 -13.61 5.82
N SER A 109 9.48 -12.64 5.51
CA SER A 109 8.51 -12.08 6.47
C SER A 109 7.10 -12.49 6.11
N LYS A 110 6.31 -12.90 7.10
CA LYS A 110 4.86 -12.99 6.92
C LYS A 110 4.29 -11.57 6.81
N ALA A 111 3.42 -11.33 5.83
CA ALA A 111 2.71 -10.07 5.72
C ALA A 111 1.53 -10.05 6.69
N ALA A 112 1.40 -8.98 7.48
CA ALA A 112 0.16 -8.74 8.22
C ALA A 112 -0.85 -8.09 7.26
N ILE A 113 -1.93 -8.79 6.94
CA ILE A 113 -2.89 -8.32 5.92
C ILE A 113 -4.00 -7.52 6.59
N TYR A 114 -3.99 -6.21 6.39
CA TYR A 114 -5.04 -5.29 6.85
C TYR A 114 -5.93 -4.91 5.69
N VAL A 115 -7.13 -5.47 5.66
CA VAL A 115 -8.13 -5.17 4.63
C VAL A 115 -8.99 -3.99 5.08
N HIS A 116 -9.13 -2.98 4.23
CA HIS A 116 -9.92 -1.80 4.53
C HIS A 116 -11.41 -2.12 4.56
N SER A 117 -12.15 -1.43 5.44
CA SER A 117 -13.54 -1.78 5.84
C SER A 117 -14.64 -1.13 4.98
N ASP A 118 -14.23 -0.38 3.98
CA ASP A 118 -15.03 0.45 3.06
C ASP A 118 -15.30 -0.26 1.72
N GLN A 119 -15.21 -1.59 1.67
CA GLN A 119 -15.43 -2.34 0.45
C GLN A 119 -16.91 -2.42 0.03
N PHE A 120 -17.86 -1.88 0.81
CA PHE A 120 -19.31 -1.83 0.50
C PHE A 120 -19.92 -3.15 -0.01
N GLY A 121 -19.43 -4.28 0.51
CA GLY A 121 -19.87 -5.62 0.14
C GLY A 121 -19.16 -6.23 -1.08
N PHE A 122 -18.29 -5.49 -1.77
CA PHE A 122 -17.52 -6.01 -2.90
C PHE A 122 -16.52 -7.09 -2.47
N PRO A 123 -16.27 -8.11 -3.31
CA PRO A 123 -15.36 -9.22 -2.98
C PRO A 123 -13.88 -8.82 -2.96
N TYR A 124 -13.49 -7.72 -3.59
CA TYR A 124 -12.13 -7.17 -3.55
C TYR A 124 -12.11 -5.82 -2.83
N ALA A 125 -11.07 -5.60 -2.04
CA ALA A 125 -10.90 -4.43 -1.19
C ALA A 125 -9.45 -3.95 -1.19
N ALA A 126 -9.24 -2.68 -0.88
CA ALA A 126 -7.91 -2.15 -0.59
C ALA A 126 -7.32 -2.87 0.62
N ALA A 127 -6.00 -3.08 0.60
CA ALA A 127 -5.29 -3.67 1.72
C ALA A 127 -3.88 -3.11 1.87
N ASP A 128 -3.49 -2.95 3.13
CA ASP A 128 -2.12 -2.71 3.55
C ASP A 128 -1.53 -4.02 4.04
N MET A 129 -0.35 -4.37 3.54
CA MET A 129 0.33 -5.62 3.86
C MET A 129 1.75 -5.33 4.36
N PRO A 130 1.91 -4.77 5.57
CA PRO A 130 3.21 -4.55 6.17
C PRO A 130 3.97 -5.86 6.42
N CYS A 131 5.25 -5.82 6.06
CA CYS A 131 6.24 -6.87 6.23
C CYS A 131 7.43 -6.30 7.01
N LEU A 132 7.85 -7.01 8.06
CA LEU A 132 9.02 -6.62 8.85
C LEU A 132 10.28 -6.80 7.99
N GLU A 133 11.08 -5.75 7.87
CA GLU A 133 12.37 -5.87 7.19
C GLU A 133 13.43 -6.47 8.12
N PRO A 134 14.41 -7.20 7.56
CA PRO A 134 15.54 -7.69 8.33
C PRO A 134 16.35 -6.51 8.90
N GLN A 135 16.87 -6.67 10.12
CA GLN A 135 17.72 -5.65 10.75
C GLN A 135 19.08 -5.54 10.07
N ASN A 136 19.65 -6.68 9.65
CA ASN A 136 21.01 -6.77 9.13
C ASN A 136 21.11 -6.48 7.63
N CYS A 137 20.05 -6.00 6.98
CA CYS A 137 19.99 -5.81 5.55
C CYS A 137 19.05 -4.65 5.18
N ASP A 138 19.38 -3.90 4.14
CA ASP A 138 18.52 -2.84 3.57
C ASP A 138 18.04 -3.25 2.17
N PRO A 139 16.94 -4.01 2.05
CA PRO A 139 16.51 -4.56 0.78
C PRO A 139 16.04 -3.44 -0.18
N ASN A 140 16.41 -3.53 -1.45
CA ASN A 140 15.88 -2.62 -2.49
C ASN A 140 14.67 -3.21 -3.22
N PHE A 141 14.48 -4.52 -3.12
CA PHE A 141 13.40 -5.24 -3.78
C PHE A 141 12.74 -6.22 -2.81
N VAL A 142 11.44 -6.41 -3.01
CA VAL A 142 10.65 -7.43 -2.34
C VAL A 142 9.85 -8.21 -3.37
N SER A 143 9.74 -9.52 -3.17
CA SER A 143 8.79 -10.38 -3.89
C SER A 143 7.67 -10.79 -2.94
N ILE A 144 6.45 -10.91 -3.46
CA ILE A 144 5.28 -11.31 -2.67
C ILE A 144 4.75 -12.65 -3.19
N SER A 145 4.53 -13.60 -2.28
CA SER A 145 4.00 -14.92 -2.60
C SER A 145 3.07 -15.44 -1.51
N TRP A 146 2.12 -16.29 -1.87
CA TRP A 146 1.30 -17.03 -0.91
C TRP A 146 2.06 -18.21 -0.29
N ALA A 147 3.12 -18.69 -0.96
CA ALA A 147 3.89 -19.85 -0.51
C ALA A 147 5.12 -19.40 0.31
N ARG A 148 5.42 -20.17 1.37
CA ARG A 148 6.63 -20.00 2.21
C ARG A 148 7.90 -20.60 1.60
N LYS A 149 7.73 -21.51 0.64
CA LYS A 149 8.79 -22.20 -0.08
C LYS A 149 8.50 -22.09 -1.56
N GLY A 150 9.55 -22.02 -2.37
CA GLY A 150 9.43 -21.88 -3.81
C GLY A 150 10.71 -21.31 -4.38
N ASN A 151 10.73 -21.17 -5.70
CA ASN A 151 11.84 -20.55 -6.40
C ASN A 151 11.60 -19.03 -6.48
N ILE A 152 12.36 -18.26 -5.69
CA ILE A 152 12.27 -16.78 -5.67
C ILE A 152 12.62 -16.17 -7.03
N ASP A 153 13.48 -16.82 -7.83
CA ASP A 153 13.90 -16.32 -9.14
C ASP A 153 12.74 -16.31 -10.15
N GLN A 154 11.65 -17.01 -9.86
CA GLN A 154 10.42 -17.00 -10.66
C GLN A 154 9.39 -15.99 -10.15
N LEU A 155 9.61 -15.38 -8.98
CA LEU A 155 8.69 -14.41 -8.42
C LEU A 155 8.95 -13.01 -8.99
N PRO A 156 7.91 -12.21 -9.25
CA PRO A 156 8.09 -10.81 -9.59
C PRO A 156 8.79 -10.07 -8.46
N ARG A 157 9.72 -9.17 -8.80
CA ARG A 157 10.40 -8.28 -7.87
C ARG A 157 9.82 -6.88 -7.97
N PHE A 158 9.46 -6.32 -6.83
CA PHE A 158 8.94 -4.97 -6.73
C PHE A 158 9.99 -4.09 -6.06
N GLU A 159 10.34 -2.98 -6.70
CA GLU A 159 11.23 -1.97 -6.12
C GLU A 159 10.57 -1.36 -4.89
N ILE A 160 11.25 -1.44 -3.74
CA ILE A 160 10.80 -0.82 -2.50
C ILE A 160 11.01 0.69 -2.62
N LYS A 161 9.91 1.43 -2.61
CA LYS A 161 9.95 2.89 -2.72
C LYS A 161 10.45 3.49 -1.41
N LYS A 162 11.76 3.78 -1.38
CA LYS A 162 12.44 4.48 -0.28
C LYS A 162 12.37 5.97 -0.53
N THR A 163 11.37 6.64 0.03
CA THR A 163 11.36 8.10 0.00
C THR A 163 12.18 8.59 1.19
N ARG A 164 13.31 9.25 0.92
CA ARG A 164 14.21 9.74 1.98
C ARG A 164 13.47 10.76 2.85
N LYS A 165 13.66 10.64 4.17
CA LYS A 165 13.29 11.70 5.12
C LYS A 165 14.02 12.96 4.72
N VAL A 166 13.25 13.99 4.38
CA VAL A 166 13.76 15.35 4.13
C VAL A 166 13.40 16.23 5.33
N GLU A 167 14.29 17.16 5.67
CA GLU A 167 14.07 18.12 6.75
C GLU A 167 12.86 19.00 6.43
N THR A 168 12.81 19.51 5.19
CA THR A 168 11.74 20.34 4.65
C THR A 168 11.00 19.63 3.51
N PHE A 169 9.69 19.85 3.44
CA PHE A 169 8.89 19.30 2.35
C PHE A 169 9.06 20.16 1.09
N PRO A 170 9.45 19.57 -0.06
CA PRO A 170 9.60 20.33 -1.31
C PRO A 170 8.27 20.83 -1.87
N ILE A 171 7.16 20.20 -1.49
CA ILE A 171 5.81 20.58 -1.91
C ILE A 171 4.99 20.93 -0.65
N GLU A 172 4.30 22.07 -0.67
CA GLU A 172 3.44 22.47 0.44
C GLU A 172 2.09 21.74 0.31
N PHE A 173 1.44 21.78 -0.86
CA PHE A 173 0.15 21.13 -1.09
C PHE A 173 0.17 20.18 -2.29
N THR A 174 -0.33 18.97 -2.09
CA THR A 174 -0.63 18.00 -3.14
C THR A 174 -2.09 17.56 -3.07
N VAL A 175 -2.77 17.51 -4.20
CA VAL A 175 -4.12 16.94 -4.32
C VAL A 175 -4.02 15.56 -4.96
N CYS A 176 -4.61 14.56 -4.33
CA CYS A 176 -4.72 13.19 -4.79
C CYS A 176 -6.15 12.95 -5.28
N ILE A 177 -6.28 12.67 -6.57
CA ILE A 177 -7.54 12.43 -7.25
C ILE A 177 -7.65 10.93 -7.54
N SER A 178 -8.70 10.31 -6.98
CA SER A 178 -8.87 8.86 -6.87
C SER A 178 -8.77 8.13 -8.19
N THR A 179 -9.78 8.18 -9.07
CA THR A 179 -9.71 7.55 -10.40
C THR A 179 -10.47 8.36 -11.46
N MET A 180 -9.78 8.73 -12.54
CA MET A 180 -10.40 9.24 -13.77
C MET A 180 -10.79 8.05 -14.65
N PHE A 181 -12.07 7.70 -14.65
CA PHE A 181 -12.61 6.46 -15.20
C PHE A 181 -13.86 6.71 -16.05
N GLY A 182 -14.27 5.71 -16.81
CA GLY A 182 -15.55 5.72 -17.52
C GLY A 182 -15.56 6.71 -18.68
N ASN A 183 -14.42 6.89 -19.36
CA ASN A 183 -14.27 7.89 -20.41
C ASN A 183 -14.62 9.32 -19.95
N TYR A 184 -14.11 9.71 -18.78
CA TYR A 184 -14.32 11.04 -18.20
C TYR A 184 -14.13 12.17 -19.24
N ASN A 185 -15.13 13.03 -19.38
CA ASN A 185 -15.19 14.03 -20.43
C ASN A 185 -15.61 15.45 -19.96
N ASN A 186 -15.76 15.68 -18.65
CA ASN A 186 -16.15 17.00 -18.15
C ASN A 186 -14.95 17.96 -18.12
N VAL A 187 -14.56 18.42 -19.32
CA VAL A 187 -13.33 19.20 -19.57
C VAL A 187 -13.36 20.54 -18.85
N LEU A 188 -14.47 21.26 -18.90
CA LEU A 188 -14.56 22.60 -18.30
C LEU A 188 -14.48 22.55 -16.78
N GLN A 189 -15.16 21.58 -16.15
CA GLN A 189 -15.07 21.39 -14.71
C GLN A 189 -13.66 20.99 -14.28
N PHE A 190 -12.98 20.13 -15.06
CA PHE A 190 -11.58 19.79 -14.78
C PHE A 190 -10.67 21.03 -14.82
N ILE A 191 -10.79 21.86 -15.86
CA ILE A 191 -10.02 23.10 -15.99
C ILE A 191 -10.31 24.04 -14.81
N GLN A 192 -11.59 24.24 -14.48
CA GLN A 192 -12.01 25.05 -13.34
C GLN A 192 -11.36 24.57 -12.04
N SER A 193 -11.39 23.27 -11.76
CA SER A 193 -10.75 22.70 -10.57
C SER A 193 -9.24 22.91 -10.57
N MET A 194 -8.56 22.71 -11.71
CA MET A 194 -7.10 22.88 -11.78
C MET A 194 -6.68 24.34 -11.58
N GLU A 195 -7.38 25.29 -12.18
CA GLU A 195 -7.08 26.72 -12.00
C GLU A 195 -7.41 27.20 -10.58
N MET A 196 -8.52 26.73 -10.00
CA MET A 196 -8.85 27.00 -8.61
C MET A 196 -7.79 26.42 -7.65
N TYR A 197 -7.30 25.21 -7.90
CA TYR A 197 -6.21 24.64 -7.11
C TYR A 197 -4.94 25.48 -7.18
N LYS A 198 -4.58 26.05 -8.33
CA LYS A 198 -3.45 26.99 -8.43
C LYS A 198 -3.67 28.23 -7.55
N ILE A 199 -4.86 28.83 -7.61
CA ILE A 199 -5.23 29.99 -6.77
C ILE A 199 -5.12 29.67 -5.28
N LEU A 200 -5.55 28.46 -4.88
CA LEU A 200 -5.53 28.00 -3.49
C LEU A 200 -4.12 27.59 -3.00
N GLY A 201 -3.11 27.58 -3.89
CA GLY A 201 -1.71 27.31 -3.56
C GLY A 201 -1.26 25.87 -3.78
N VAL A 202 -2.00 25.07 -4.55
CA VAL A 202 -1.62 23.69 -4.90
C VAL A 202 -0.48 23.69 -5.92
N GLN A 203 0.57 22.94 -5.60
CA GLN A 203 1.72 22.80 -6.51
C GLN A 203 1.65 21.51 -7.33
N LYS A 204 0.99 20.47 -6.79
CA LYS A 204 0.90 19.17 -7.47
C LYS A 204 -0.49 18.56 -7.38
N VAL A 205 -0.97 18.05 -8.50
CA VAL A 205 -2.17 17.22 -8.58
C VAL A 205 -1.77 15.85 -9.12
N MET A 206 -2.10 14.79 -8.40
CA MET A 206 -1.87 13.40 -8.80
C MET A 206 -3.20 12.77 -9.19
N ILE A 207 -3.26 12.24 -10.41
CA ILE A 207 -4.50 11.67 -10.96
C ILE A 207 -4.20 10.24 -11.37
N TYR A 208 -4.93 9.27 -10.81
CA TYR A 208 -4.89 7.91 -11.31
C TYR A 208 -5.86 7.78 -12.47
N LYS A 209 -5.33 7.53 -13.66
CA LYS A 209 -6.09 7.57 -14.90
C LYS A 209 -6.37 6.17 -15.40
N ASN A 210 -7.65 5.81 -15.46
CA ASN A 210 -8.11 4.63 -16.18
C ASN A 210 -8.44 5.00 -17.63
N SER A 211 -9.41 5.90 -17.85
CA SER A 211 -9.85 6.30 -19.19
C SER A 211 -10.46 7.71 -19.18
N CYS A 212 -10.26 8.45 -20.27
CA CYS A 212 -10.82 9.78 -20.49
C CYS A 212 -11.01 10.04 -21.99
N SER A 213 -11.79 11.08 -22.32
CA SER A 213 -11.99 11.49 -23.71
C SER A 213 -10.70 12.02 -24.35
N GLN A 214 -10.66 12.06 -25.68
CA GLN A 214 -9.53 12.64 -26.42
C GLN A 214 -9.32 14.13 -26.10
N LEU A 215 -10.41 14.89 -25.95
CA LEU A 215 -10.34 16.30 -25.57
C LEU A 215 -9.75 16.46 -24.16
N MET A 216 -10.15 15.60 -23.21
CA MET A 216 -9.57 15.58 -21.87
C MET A 216 -8.07 15.24 -21.92
N ALA A 217 -7.66 14.29 -22.77
CA ALA A 217 -6.25 13.93 -22.90
C ALA A 217 -5.37 15.13 -23.32
N LYS A 218 -5.83 15.95 -24.28
CA LYS A 218 -5.14 17.18 -24.69
C LYS A 218 -5.03 18.19 -23.54
N VAL A 219 -6.07 18.33 -22.74
CA VAL A 219 -6.05 19.22 -21.56
C VAL A 219 -5.09 18.70 -20.49
N LEU A 220 -5.05 17.38 -20.27
CA LEU A 220 -4.08 16.78 -19.35
C LEU A 220 -2.64 17.02 -19.80
N GLU A 221 -2.34 16.92 -21.10
CA GLU A 221 -1.00 17.21 -21.65
C GLU A 221 -0.53 18.62 -21.28
N PHE A 222 -1.42 19.63 -21.38
CA PHE A 222 -1.12 20.99 -20.96
C PHE A 222 -0.69 21.06 -19.48
N TYR A 223 -1.47 20.48 -18.56
CA TYR A 223 -1.14 20.54 -17.13
C TYR A 223 0.04 19.63 -16.73
N ILE A 224 0.32 18.57 -17.50
CA ILE A 224 1.53 17.76 -17.36
C ILE A 224 2.76 18.57 -17.76
N ALA A 225 2.71 19.26 -18.91
CA ALA A 225 3.79 20.12 -19.39
C ALA A 225 4.06 21.28 -18.42
N ALA A 226 3.00 21.88 -17.85
CA ALA A 226 3.09 22.88 -16.78
C ALA A 226 3.58 22.31 -15.44
N ARG A 227 3.87 21.01 -15.35
CA ARG A 227 4.29 20.28 -14.14
C ARG A 227 3.29 20.33 -12.97
N THR A 228 2.08 20.83 -13.17
CA THR A 228 1.01 20.83 -12.16
C THR A 228 0.45 19.43 -11.97
N VAL A 229 0.11 18.72 -13.04
CA VAL A 229 -0.48 17.38 -12.98
C VAL A 229 0.58 16.28 -13.12
N LYS A 230 0.40 15.17 -12.41
CA LYS A 230 1.10 13.90 -12.64
C LYS A 230 0.05 12.81 -12.81
N ILE A 231 0.12 12.12 -13.95
CA ILE A 231 -0.71 10.96 -14.22
C ILE A 231 -0.05 9.70 -13.69
N ILE A 232 -0.85 8.87 -13.03
CA ILE A 232 -0.51 7.49 -12.67
C ILE A 232 -1.43 6.57 -13.49
N PRO A 233 -0.91 5.70 -14.37
CA PRO A 233 -1.74 4.76 -15.11
C PRO A 233 -2.51 3.83 -14.16
N TRP A 234 -3.81 3.67 -14.36
CA TRP A 234 -4.65 2.86 -13.47
C TRP A 234 -5.55 1.88 -14.24
N PRO A 235 -4.95 0.83 -14.84
CA PRO A 235 -5.63 -0.12 -15.71
C PRO A 235 -6.44 -1.17 -14.91
N ILE A 236 -7.18 -0.76 -13.88
CA ILE A 236 -7.92 -1.66 -12.98
C ILE A 236 -8.93 -2.55 -13.72
N THR A 237 -9.52 -2.05 -14.82
CA THR A 237 -10.47 -2.77 -15.68
C THR A 237 -9.86 -3.95 -16.43
N SER A 238 -8.53 -3.99 -16.60
CA SER A 238 -7.83 -5.14 -17.17
C SER A 238 -7.74 -6.32 -16.19
N TYR A 239 -8.01 -6.10 -14.91
CA TYR A 239 -7.84 -7.08 -13.84
C TYR A 239 -9.15 -7.43 -13.13
N LEU A 240 -10.01 -6.44 -12.91
CA LEU A 240 -11.23 -6.57 -12.14
C LEU A 240 -12.43 -5.95 -12.88
N LYS A 241 -13.60 -6.59 -12.73
CA LYS A 241 -14.87 -6.02 -13.19
C LYS A 241 -15.27 -4.91 -12.24
N VAL A 242 -15.13 -3.66 -12.66
CA VAL A 242 -15.44 -2.49 -11.84
C VAL A 242 -16.92 -2.19 -11.92
N SER A 243 -17.61 -2.07 -10.78
CA SER A 243 -19.00 -1.67 -10.72
C SER A 243 -19.12 -0.15 -10.83
N PRO A 244 -20.03 0.38 -11.65
CA PRO A 244 -20.37 1.80 -11.59
C PRO A 244 -21.16 2.15 -10.31
N ARG A 245 -21.63 1.15 -9.55
CA ARG A 245 -22.39 1.36 -8.31
C ARG A 245 -21.45 1.43 -7.11
N TRP A 246 -21.88 2.17 -6.08
CA TRP A 246 -21.12 2.29 -4.82
C TRP A 246 -21.26 1.05 -3.93
N ARG A 247 -22.35 0.29 -4.06
CA ARG A 247 -22.62 -0.94 -3.28
C ARG A 247 -22.60 -2.17 -4.18
N PHE A 248 -22.09 -3.26 -3.65
CA PHE A 248 -22.21 -4.55 -4.30
C PHE A 248 -23.67 -5.01 -4.35
N MET A 249 -24.11 -5.43 -5.53
CA MET A 249 -25.47 -5.89 -5.81
C MET A 249 -25.50 -7.31 -6.37
N GLU A 250 -24.45 -8.10 -6.11
CA GLU A 250 -24.31 -9.47 -6.61
C GLU A 250 -24.39 -9.57 -8.15
N ASP A 251 -24.02 -8.49 -8.84
CA ASP A 251 -24.07 -8.30 -10.30
C ASP A 251 -22.83 -8.86 -11.02
N GLY A 252 -22.04 -9.69 -10.34
CA GLY A 252 -20.80 -10.26 -10.86
C GLY A 252 -19.65 -9.26 -10.98
N THR A 253 -19.80 -8.04 -10.47
CA THR A 253 -18.68 -7.08 -10.35
C THR A 253 -17.79 -7.42 -9.16
N HIS A 254 -16.57 -6.90 -9.16
CA HIS A 254 -15.51 -7.29 -8.24
C HIS A 254 -15.12 -6.17 -7.27
N ILE A 255 -15.19 -4.91 -7.69
CA ILE A 255 -14.78 -3.74 -6.92
C ILE A 255 -15.61 -2.52 -7.34
N GLY A 256 -15.85 -1.60 -6.40
CA GLY A 256 -16.52 -0.33 -6.70
C GLY A 256 -15.64 0.60 -7.54
N HIS A 257 -16.28 1.38 -8.42
CA HIS A 257 -15.64 2.46 -9.17
C HIS A 257 -15.27 3.63 -8.26
N HIS A 258 -16.21 4.05 -7.42
CA HIS A 258 -16.09 5.30 -6.67
C HIS A 258 -14.98 5.22 -5.66
N ARG A 259 -14.15 6.28 -5.65
CA ARG A 259 -13.14 6.54 -4.61
C ARG A 259 -12.32 5.29 -4.32
N GLN A 260 -11.65 4.75 -5.34
CA GLN A 260 -10.82 3.56 -5.15
C GLN A 260 -9.73 3.87 -4.11
N ILE A 261 -9.97 3.45 -2.87
CA ILE A 261 -9.12 3.78 -1.71
C ILE A 261 -7.70 3.30 -1.93
N THR A 262 -7.52 2.22 -2.68
CA THR A 262 -6.19 1.76 -3.09
C THR A 262 -5.39 2.85 -3.82
N ALA A 263 -6.00 3.61 -4.73
CA ALA A 263 -5.32 4.68 -5.47
C ALA A 263 -5.00 5.87 -4.56
N LEU A 264 -5.93 6.25 -3.69
CA LEU A 264 -5.73 7.34 -2.72
C LEU A 264 -4.64 6.95 -1.70
N ASN A 265 -4.65 5.72 -1.21
CA ASN A 265 -3.66 5.20 -0.29
C ASN A 265 -2.26 5.14 -0.93
N ASP A 266 -2.14 4.63 -2.16
CA ASP A 266 -0.90 4.72 -2.94
C ASP A 266 -0.44 6.19 -3.07
N CYS A 267 -1.36 7.14 -3.25
CA CYS A 267 -1.03 8.56 -3.34
C CYS A 267 -0.48 9.15 -2.05
N ILE A 268 -1.07 8.77 -0.91
CA ILE A 268 -0.61 9.16 0.42
C ILE A 268 0.84 8.70 0.61
N TYR A 269 1.11 7.41 0.40
CA TYR A 269 2.47 6.86 0.57
C TYR A 269 3.49 7.49 -0.39
N ARG A 270 3.11 7.76 -1.66
CA ARG A 270 3.97 8.49 -2.62
C ARG A 270 4.38 9.88 -2.15
N ASN A 271 3.53 10.53 -1.35
CA ASN A 271 3.74 11.92 -0.91
C ASN A 271 4.15 12.04 0.56
N MET A 272 4.28 10.92 1.28
CA MET A 272 4.56 10.85 2.72
C MET A 272 5.72 11.75 3.18
N TYR A 273 6.78 11.84 2.38
CA TYR A 273 7.93 12.71 2.62
C TYR A 273 8.14 13.77 1.54
N ARG A 274 7.20 13.94 0.60
CA ARG A 274 7.31 14.93 -0.47
C ARG A 274 6.44 16.16 -0.24
N SER A 275 5.29 15.97 0.41
CA SER A 275 4.28 17.00 0.55
C SER A 275 3.98 17.26 2.02
N LYS A 276 3.93 18.53 2.41
CA LYS A 276 3.53 18.92 3.76
C LYS A 276 2.07 18.55 3.99
N PHE A 277 1.22 18.98 3.06
CA PHE A 277 -0.20 18.68 3.03
C PHE A 277 -0.59 17.82 1.83
N VAL A 278 -1.42 16.81 2.06
CA VAL A 278 -2.00 15.95 1.02
C VAL A 278 -3.51 15.97 1.16
N LEU A 279 -4.22 16.46 0.14
CA LEU A 279 -5.67 16.45 0.07
C LEU A 279 -6.12 15.23 -0.72
N LEU A 280 -7.07 14.46 -0.18
CA LEU A 280 -7.77 13.41 -0.93
C LEU A 280 -9.11 13.99 -1.38
N ASN A 281 -9.31 14.12 -2.69
CA ASN A 281 -10.48 14.78 -3.25
C ASN A 281 -10.92 14.12 -4.55
N ASP A 282 -12.20 14.25 -4.93
CA ASP A 282 -12.60 13.95 -6.31
C ASP A 282 -12.35 15.15 -7.24
N ILE A 283 -12.43 14.94 -8.56
CA ILE A 283 -12.17 15.98 -9.57
C ILE A 283 -13.15 17.16 -9.46
N GLU A 284 -14.38 16.86 -9.06
CA GLU A 284 -15.52 17.78 -9.02
C GLU A 284 -15.73 18.47 -7.67
N GLU A 285 -14.85 18.20 -6.70
CA GLU A 285 -14.93 18.72 -5.34
C GLU A 285 -13.79 19.71 -5.09
N ILE A 286 -14.03 20.79 -4.34
CA ILE A 286 -13.03 21.79 -3.98
C ILE A 286 -13.30 22.27 -2.55
N ILE A 287 -12.26 22.31 -1.72
CA ILE A 287 -12.33 22.98 -0.41
C ILE A 287 -12.11 24.47 -0.62
N LEU A 288 -13.15 25.28 -0.47
CA LEU A 288 -13.07 26.73 -0.55
C LEU A 288 -13.05 27.35 0.85
N PRO A 289 -11.95 27.99 1.29
CA PRO A 289 -11.92 28.64 2.59
C PRO A 289 -12.82 29.88 2.61
N ILE A 290 -13.70 29.99 3.62
CA ILE A 290 -14.60 31.15 3.78
C ILE A 290 -13.90 32.29 4.54
N LYS A 291 -13.09 31.93 5.55
CA LYS A 291 -12.45 32.90 6.47
C LYS A 291 -11.04 33.30 6.06
N HIS A 292 -10.48 32.67 5.03
CA HIS A 292 -9.09 32.80 4.64
C HIS A 292 -8.95 32.92 3.12
N PRO A 293 -7.93 33.61 2.60
CA PRO A 293 -7.78 33.80 1.16
C PRO A 293 -7.38 32.52 0.41
N HIS A 294 -6.64 31.62 1.06
CA HIS A 294 -6.13 30.39 0.45
C HIS A 294 -5.74 29.35 1.51
N TRP A 295 -5.42 28.13 1.08
CA TRP A 295 -5.19 26.99 1.98
C TRP A 295 -4.02 27.19 2.93
N LYS A 296 -2.94 27.87 2.52
CA LYS A 296 -1.79 28.10 3.40
C LYS A 296 -2.18 28.81 4.71
N ILE A 297 -2.92 29.93 4.65
CA ILE A 297 -3.32 30.66 5.87
C ILE A 297 -4.35 29.84 6.67
N MET A 298 -5.30 29.19 5.98
CA MET A 298 -6.27 28.30 6.61
C MET A 298 -5.58 27.18 7.40
N MET A 299 -4.58 26.53 6.80
CA MET A 299 -3.89 25.42 7.44
C MET A 299 -2.97 25.86 8.58
N SER A 300 -2.32 27.01 8.47
CA SER A 300 -1.58 27.58 9.59
C SER A 300 -2.50 27.82 10.80
N SER A 301 -3.65 28.45 10.57
CA SER A 301 -4.67 28.71 11.61
C SER A 301 -5.21 27.41 12.22
N LEU A 302 -5.55 26.41 11.39
CA LEU A 302 -6.07 25.12 11.85
C LEU A 302 -5.02 24.32 12.65
N GLN A 303 -3.75 24.36 12.25
CA GLN A 303 -2.65 23.70 12.98
C GLN A 303 -2.34 24.37 14.32
N GLU A 304 -2.47 25.70 14.40
CA GLU A 304 -2.32 26.45 15.65
C GLU A 304 -3.44 26.15 16.63
N GLN A 305 -4.69 26.10 16.14
CA GLN A 305 -5.86 25.76 16.96
C GLN A 305 -5.88 24.28 17.36
N ASN A 306 -5.29 23.40 16.57
CA ASN A 306 -5.28 21.96 16.80
C ASN A 306 -3.83 21.40 16.77
N PRO A 307 -2.98 21.75 17.77
CA PRO A 307 -1.61 21.26 17.81
C PRO A 307 -1.55 19.74 17.82
N GLY A 308 -0.70 19.16 16.97
CA GLY A 308 -0.54 17.71 16.85
C GLY A 308 -1.56 17.01 15.94
N ALA A 309 -2.55 17.72 15.40
CA ALA A 309 -3.48 17.15 14.43
C ALA A 309 -2.76 16.74 13.12
N GLY A 310 -2.80 15.44 12.83
CA GLY A 310 -2.25 14.86 11.59
C GLY A 310 -3.23 14.85 10.43
N ILE A 311 -4.53 14.93 10.72
CA ILE A 311 -5.65 14.81 9.78
C ILE A 311 -6.67 15.90 10.09
N PHE A 312 -7.19 16.53 9.05
CA PHE A 312 -8.29 17.47 9.10
C PHE A 312 -9.42 16.97 8.21
N LEU A 313 -10.63 16.97 8.76
CA LEU A 313 -11.85 16.60 8.05
C LEU A 313 -12.64 17.87 7.75
N PHE A 314 -13.06 18.05 6.49
CA PHE A 314 -13.85 19.20 6.07
C PHE A 314 -15.24 18.76 5.63
N GLU A 315 -16.25 19.44 6.13
CA GLU A 315 -17.63 19.21 5.70
C GLU A 315 -17.78 19.58 4.21
N THR A 316 -18.48 18.72 3.48
CA THR A 316 -18.79 18.85 2.07
C THR A 316 -20.25 19.30 1.92
N HIS A 317 -20.48 20.28 1.05
CA HIS A 317 -21.82 20.67 0.63
C HIS A 317 -21.96 20.41 -0.87
N ILE A 318 -23.06 19.78 -1.26
CA ILE A 318 -23.31 19.40 -2.66
C ILE A 318 -24.35 20.36 -3.24
N PHE A 319 -24.03 20.93 -4.40
CA PHE A 319 -24.89 21.87 -5.10
C PHE A 319 -25.63 21.18 -6.25
N PRO A 320 -26.94 21.44 -6.46
CA PRO A 320 -27.70 20.84 -7.55
C PRO A 320 -27.12 21.18 -8.94
N LYS A 321 -27.12 20.21 -9.85
CA LYS A 321 -26.64 20.38 -11.24
C LYS A 321 -27.58 21.20 -12.12
N THR A 322 -28.84 21.39 -11.71
CA THR A 322 -29.86 22.14 -12.46
C THR A 322 -30.17 23.46 -11.76
N ILE A 323 -29.58 24.55 -12.24
CA ILE A 323 -30.07 25.91 -11.97
C ILE A 323 -30.86 26.33 -13.21
N TYR A 324 -32.17 26.06 -13.25
CA TYR A 324 -33.04 26.76 -14.17
C TYR A 324 -33.21 28.18 -13.65
N ALA A 325 -32.49 29.12 -14.26
CA ALA A 325 -32.67 30.53 -13.99
C ALA A 325 -34.01 31.00 -14.59
N SER A 326 -34.98 31.27 -13.74
CA SER A 326 -35.95 32.33 -13.99
C SER A 326 -36.13 33.13 -12.71
N ALA A 327 -35.49 34.30 -12.69
CA ALA A 327 -35.69 35.39 -11.73
C ALA A 327 -35.60 35.02 -10.23
N VAL A 328 -34.38 34.96 -9.70
CA VAL A 328 -34.17 35.20 -8.27
C VAL A 328 -32.95 36.12 -8.13
N SER A 329 -33.17 37.29 -7.52
CA SER A 329 -32.15 38.21 -7.05
C SER A 329 -31.03 37.44 -6.35
N VAL A 330 -29.78 37.86 -6.52
CA VAL A 330 -28.59 37.25 -5.88
C VAL A 330 -28.63 37.47 -4.36
N ALA A 331 -29.55 36.79 -3.69
CA ALA A 331 -29.41 36.29 -2.35
C ALA A 331 -28.93 34.85 -2.54
N VAL A 332 -27.70 34.57 -2.13
CA VAL A 332 -27.19 33.21 -2.03
C VAL A 332 -28.23 32.40 -1.25
N LEU A 333 -28.96 31.52 -1.94
CA LEU A 333 -29.89 30.58 -1.34
C LEU A 333 -29.07 29.56 -0.53
N VAL A 334 -28.63 29.99 0.65
CA VAL A 334 -28.13 29.15 1.72
C VAL A 334 -29.34 28.70 2.53
N HIS A 335 -29.95 27.60 2.12
CA HIS A 335 -30.75 26.63 2.90
C HIS A 335 -31.69 25.89 1.93
N LYS A 336 -31.87 24.58 1.98
CA LYS A 336 -31.83 23.64 3.09
C LYS A 336 -31.71 22.22 2.50
N GLU A 337 -30.72 21.48 2.97
CA GLU A 337 -30.46 20.02 2.90
C GLU A 337 -28.96 19.80 2.69
N SER A 338 -28.17 20.16 3.71
CA SER A 338 -26.74 19.85 3.76
C SER A 338 -26.58 18.35 4.03
N ILE A 339 -26.24 17.58 3.01
CA ILE A 339 -25.81 16.19 3.23
C ILE A 339 -24.30 16.23 3.52
N VAL A 340 -23.92 15.96 4.76
CA VAL A 340 -22.58 16.17 5.35
C VAL A 340 -21.58 15.09 4.91
N SER A 341 -20.99 15.22 3.72
CA SER A 341 -19.84 14.40 3.32
C SER A 341 -18.54 14.98 3.90
N TRP A 342 -17.45 14.21 4.02
CA TRP A 342 -16.18 14.69 4.58
C TRP A 342 -15.01 14.61 3.57
N GLU A 343 -14.28 15.71 3.37
CA GLU A 343 -12.96 15.71 2.71
C GLU A 343 -11.83 15.48 3.70
N ILE A 344 -10.74 14.85 3.26
CA ILE A 344 -9.61 14.52 4.14
C ILE A 344 -8.34 15.24 3.68
N LEU A 345 -7.83 16.12 4.52
CA LEU A 345 -6.54 16.78 4.34
C LEU A 345 -5.56 16.32 5.41
N PHE A 346 -4.40 15.82 4.97
CA PHE A 346 -3.31 15.42 5.85
C PHE A 346 -2.38 16.60 6.09
N SER A 347 -2.03 16.86 7.35
CA SER A 347 -1.27 18.06 7.76
C SER A 347 0.24 17.85 7.88
N LYS A 348 0.61 16.60 8.17
CA LYS A 348 1.99 16.10 8.20
C LYS A 348 1.91 14.63 7.83
N CYS A 349 2.06 14.35 6.53
CA CYS A 349 1.98 12.99 5.98
C CYS A 349 2.94 12.01 6.71
N ARG A 350 4.05 12.54 7.26
CA ARG A 350 4.95 11.86 8.20
C ARG A 350 4.25 11.16 9.38
N ASN A 351 3.26 11.75 10.03
CA ASN A 351 2.74 11.20 11.30
C ASN A 351 1.41 10.43 11.17
N ALA A 352 0.75 10.49 10.00
CA ALA A 352 -0.64 10.08 9.87
C ALA A 352 -0.85 8.62 9.43
N VAL A 353 0.15 7.97 8.83
CA VAL A 353 -0.10 6.80 7.98
C VAL A 353 0.13 5.45 8.68
N LEU A 354 0.51 5.42 9.96
CA LEU A 354 0.71 4.13 10.68
C LEU A 354 -0.14 3.89 11.92
N LYS A 355 -0.85 4.89 12.44
CA LYS A 355 -1.77 4.58 13.54
C LYS A 355 -2.97 3.87 12.94
N HIS A 356 -3.20 2.61 13.31
CA HIS A 356 -4.40 1.84 12.93
C HIS A 356 -5.71 2.63 13.17
N ARG A 357 -5.72 3.58 14.12
CA ARG A 357 -6.83 4.53 14.35
C ARG A 357 -7.02 5.57 13.24
N SER A 358 -5.93 6.05 12.63
CA SER A 358 -5.95 6.99 11.51
C SER A 358 -6.48 6.32 10.25
N GLN A 359 -6.07 5.08 9.95
CA GLN A 359 -6.63 4.33 8.82
C GLN A 359 -8.12 4.03 9.02
N VAL A 360 -8.52 3.62 10.23
CA VAL A 360 -9.96 3.46 10.56
C VAL A 360 -10.72 4.77 10.38
N MET A 361 -10.15 5.92 10.75
CA MET A 361 -10.77 7.24 10.55
C MET A 361 -10.90 7.60 9.07
N ILE A 362 -9.90 7.26 8.25
CA ILE A 362 -9.90 7.43 6.80
C ILE A 362 -10.98 6.55 6.16
N ASP A 363 -10.97 5.25 6.46
CA ASP A 363 -11.98 4.29 6.01
C ASP A 363 -13.39 4.75 6.42
N THR A 364 -13.53 5.28 7.63
CA THR A 364 -14.81 5.79 8.14
C THR A 364 -15.27 7.05 7.40
N ALA A 365 -14.38 8.02 7.19
CA ALA A 365 -14.69 9.24 6.44
C ALA A 365 -15.08 8.94 4.99
N PHE A 366 -14.35 8.02 4.34
CA PHE A 366 -14.71 7.53 3.00
C PHE A 366 -16.02 6.75 2.99
N LYS A 367 -16.30 5.96 4.04
CA LYS A 367 -17.55 5.23 4.19
C LYS A 367 -18.76 6.15 4.26
N TYR A 368 -18.70 7.22 5.05
CA TYR A 368 -19.77 8.22 5.15
C TYR A 368 -19.96 8.98 3.84
N LYS A 369 -18.87 9.36 3.18
CA LYS A 369 -18.90 10.10 1.92
C LYS A 369 -19.56 9.33 0.78
N SER A 370 -19.24 8.05 0.60
CA SER A 370 -19.87 7.22 -0.44
C SER A 370 -21.36 6.97 -0.21
N GLN A 371 -21.82 7.00 1.05
CA GLN A 371 -23.26 6.89 1.37
C GLN A 371 -24.04 8.17 1.01
N ILE A 372 -23.39 9.32 1.00
CA ILE A 372 -24.02 10.64 0.85
C ILE A 372 -24.20 11.03 -0.61
N GLN A 373 -23.24 10.73 -1.48
CA GLN A 373 -23.36 10.89 -2.93
C GLN A 373 -24.52 10.09 -3.56
N HIS A 374 -25.18 9.22 -2.79
CA HIS A 374 -26.33 8.42 -3.24
C HIS A 374 -27.69 9.07 -2.94
N ASN A 375 -27.77 9.94 -1.94
CA ASN A 375 -29.01 10.63 -1.58
C ASN A 375 -29.24 11.90 -2.42
N ILE A 376 -28.41 12.13 -3.44
CA ILE A 376 -28.41 13.23 -4.40
C ILE A 376 -28.28 12.61 -5.78
#